data_AF-A0AAU9HJA4-F1
#
_entry.id   AF-A0AAU9HJA4-F1
#
_cell.length_a   1.000
_cell.length_b   1.000
_cell.length_c   1.000
_cell.angle_alpha   90.00
_cell.angle_beta   90.00
_cell.angle_gamma   90.00
#
_symmetry.space_group_name_H-M   'P 1'
#
loop_
_entity.id
_entity.type
_entity.pdbx_description
1 polymer ?
#
loop_
_entity_poly.entity_id
_entity_poly.type
_entity_poly.pdbx_seq_one_letter_code
_entity_poly.pdbx_strand_id
1 'polypeptide(L)'
;MRTPLLALLLPLCLTACLETTSNKTEQTKTNAVENTSTPIPQQKLPQANKQNKIAQPLPADAAKEVSLDDIKTAKDKLNSLIADKQCSTSSQCKVNAVGSRACGGPSDYIVYSTQSAPQKQVSALSDTITQLESTYNAQKGMMSICQHLTAPSTQCVENKCVKLEGSAVSVF
;
A
#
# COMPACT_ATOMS: atom_id res chain seq x y z
N MET A 1 -40.31 -36.27 -14.64
CA MET A 1 -39.03 -36.01 -15.31
C MET A 1 -37.92 -36.54 -14.41
N ARG A 2 -37.26 -37.63 -14.82
CA ARG A 2 -36.26 -38.34 -14.02
C ARG A 2 -34.87 -37.78 -14.34
N THR A 3 -34.15 -37.32 -13.34
CA THR A 3 -32.74 -36.92 -13.41
C THR A 3 -31.85 -38.15 -13.37
N PRO A 4 -30.80 -38.25 -14.20
CA PRO A 4 -29.71 -39.17 -13.93
C PRO A 4 -28.59 -38.45 -13.18
N LEU A 5 -28.44 -38.89 -11.94
CA LEU A 5 -27.27 -38.78 -11.09
C LEU A 5 -26.06 -39.38 -11.85
N LEU A 6 -25.09 -38.55 -12.26
CA LEU A 6 -23.80 -39.04 -12.75
C LEU A 6 -22.71 -38.68 -11.74
N ALA A 7 -22.45 -39.65 -10.86
CA ALA A 7 -21.25 -39.69 -10.03
C ALA A 7 -20.06 -40.09 -10.92
N LEU A 8 -19.01 -39.28 -10.95
CA LEU A 8 -17.72 -39.64 -11.56
C LEU A 8 -16.58 -39.04 -10.74
N LEU A 9 -16.16 -39.87 -9.78
CA LEU A 9 -14.78 -40.24 -9.44
C LEU A 9 -13.68 -39.16 -9.60
N LEU A 10 -13.27 -38.61 -8.45
CA LEU A 10 -11.97 -37.98 -8.23
C LEU A 10 -10.83 -39.00 -8.41
N PRO A 11 -9.79 -38.71 -9.22
CA PRO A 11 -8.49 -39.34 -9.04
C PRO A 11 -7.66 -38.52 -8.04
N LEU A 12 -7.44 -39.11 -6.87
CA LEU A 12 -6.39 -38.75 -5.91
C LEU A 12 -5.03 -39.02 -6.59
N CYS A 13 -4.36 -38.00 -7.09
CA CYS A 13 -2.95 -38.10 -7.49
C CYS A 13 -2.08 -37.69 -6.31
N LEU A 14 -1.74 -38.66 -5.44
CA LEU A 14 -0.58 -38.56 -4.55
C LEU A 14 0.67 -38.81 -5.39
N THR A 15 1.41 -37.74 -5.69
CA THR A 15 2.80 -37.86 -6.13
C THR A 15 3.71 -37.70 -4.91
N ALA A 16 4.17 -38.82 -4.37
CA ALA A 16 5.35 -38.92 -3.54
C ALA A 16 6.47 -39.53 -4.38
N CYS A 17 7.59 -38.83 -4.53
CA CYS A 17 8.92 -39.36 -4.88
C CYS A 17 9.95 -38.33 -4.40
N LEU A 18 10.56 -38.52 -3.23
CA LEU A 18 11.81 -39.24 -2.96
C LEU A 18 13.07 -38.39 -3.26
N GLU A 19 13.78 -38.08 -2.18
CA GLU A 19 15.07 -37.40 -2.12
C GLU A 19 16.13 -38.11 -2.98
N THR A 20 16.86 -37.33 -3.77
CA THR A 20 18.14 -37.76 -4.34
C THR A 20 19.26 -37.09 -3.57
N THR A 21 19.91 -37.88 -2.71
CA THR A 21 21.25 -37.61 -2.22
C THR A 21 22.23 -37.91 -3.36
N SER A 22 23.13 -36.96 -3.65
CA SER A 22 24.41 -37.28 -4.24
C SER A 22 25.46 -36.33 -3.68
N ASN A 23 26.48 -36.95 -3.10
CA ASN A 23 27.55 -36.36 -2.32
C ASN A 23 28.86 -36.62 -3.09
N LYS A 24 29.63 -35.56 -3.39
CA LYS A 24 31.11 -35.59 -3.51
C LYS A 24 31.61 -34.13 -3.57
N THR A 25 32.11 -33.52 -2.48
CA THR A 25 33.52 -33.46 -2.01
C THR A 25 34.49 -33.15 -3.16
N GLU A 26 35.29 -32.08 -3.21
CA GLU A 26 36.31 -31.50 -2.30
C GLU A 26 36.71 -30.13 -2.94
N GLN A 27 37.30 -29.09 -2.33
CA GLN A 27 38.16 -28.89 -1.16
C GLN A 27 38.12 -27.37 -0.87
N THR A 28 37.88 -26.96 0.38
CA THR A 28 38.92 -26.56 1.35
C THR A 28 39.69 -25.29 0.97
N LYS A 29 39.38 -24.19 1.66
CA LYS A 29 40.39 -23.41 2.38
C LYS A 29 39.79 -22.87 3.68
N THR A 30 40.21 -23.53 4.75
CA THR A 30 40.25 -23.08 6.14
C THR A 30 40.88 -21.69 6.26
N ASN A 31 40.29 -20.86 7.11
CA ASN A 31 41.04 -20.11 8.13
C ASN A 31 40.08 -19.80 9.27
N ALA A 32 40.31 -20.48 10.39
CA ALA A 32 39.81 -20.07 11.69
C ALA A 32 40.76 -19.00 12.24
N VAL A 33 40.21 -17.87 12.67
CA VAL A 33 40.83 -17.03 13.70
C VAL A 33 39.76 -16.70 14.73
N GLU A 34 39.84 -17.49 15.78
CA GLU A 34 39.60 -17.22 17.19
C GLU A 34 39.13 -15.81 17.63
N ASN A 35 38.02 -15.87 18.37
CA ASN A 35 37.50 -14.95 19.39
C ASN A 35 38.36 -13.75 19.80
N THR A 36 37.75 -12.57 19.76
CA THR A 36 37.91 -11.59 20.83
C THR A 36 36.59 -10.84 21.06
N SER A 37 35.89 -11.25 22.11
CA SER A 37 34.83 -10.48 22.73
C SER A 37 35.48 -9.39 23.56
N THR A 38 35.31 -8.13 23.18
CA THR A 38 35.53 -6.99 24.09
C THR A 38 34.41 -5.96 23.91
N PRO A 39 33.95 -5.31 25.00
CA PRO A 39 32.71 -4.56 25.01
C PRO A 39 32.91 -3.06 24.67
N ILE A 40 31.95 -2.52 23.89
CA ILE A 40 31.26 -1.21 24.01
C ILE A 40 32.12 0.08 24.05
N PRO A 41 31.82 1.09 23.22
CA PRO A 41 31.19 2.27 23.81
C PRO A 41 29.80 2.59 23.22
N GLN A 42 28.83 2.74 24.12
CA GLN A 42 27.53 3.32 23.84
C GLN A 42 27.78 4.75 23.40
N GLN A 43 27.36 5.10 22.19
CA GLN A 43 27.23 6.51 21.85
C GLN A 43 26.02 7.05 22.60
N LYS A 44 26.35 7.65 23.74
CA LYS A 44 25.50 8.48 24.59
C LYS A 44 24.60 9.35 23.74
N LEU A 45 23.31 9.15 23.91
CA LEU A 45 22.25 10.09 23.58
C LEU A 45 22.64 11.49 24.13
N PRO A 46 22.77 12.53 23.28
CA PRO A 46 22.77 13.89 23.77
C PRO A 46 21.37 14.20 24.30
N GLN A 47 21.24 14.17 25.63
CA GLN A 47 20.12 14.77 26.33
C GLN A 47 20.22 16.29 26.26
N ALA A 48 19.02 16.89 26.26
CA ALA A 48 18.67 18.28 26.49
C ALA A 48 18.73 19.22 25.27
N ASN A 49 17.54 19.50 24.73
CA ASN A 49 16.89 20.73 25.18
C ASN A 49 15.37 20.53 25.35
N LYS A 50 14.90 20.74 26.59
CA LYS A 50 13.49 20.91 26.92
C LYS A 50 13.08 22.30 26.42
N GLN A 51 12.46 22.35 25.25
CA GLN A 51 11.41 23.32 25.00
C GLN A 51 10.13 22.56 24.75
N ASN A 52 9.46 22.33 25.88
CA ASN A 52 8.07 21.98 26.01
C ASN A 52 7.23 23.02 25.25
N LYS A 53 7.04 22.81 23.95
CA LYS A 53 5.90 23.35 23.24
C LYS A 53 4.90 22.22 23.20
N ILE A 54 4.06 22.20 24.24
CA ILE A 54 2.75 21.55 24.22
C ILE A 54 2.23 21.75 22.80
N ALA A 55 1.99 20.66 22.08
CA ALA A 55 1.19 20.71 20.87
C ALA A 55 -0.17 21.23 21.35
N GLN A 56 -0.33 22.54 21.28
CA GLN A 56 -1.59 23.20 21.53
C GLN A 56 -2.57 22.51 20.58
N PRO A 57 -3.70 22.01 21.09
CA PRO A 57 -4.82 21.70 20.22
C PRO A 57 -5.00 22.92 19.31
N LEU A 58 -5.00 22.67 18.00
CA LEU A 58 -5.30 23.68 17.01
C LEU A 58 -6.59 24.41 17.46
N PRO A 59 -6.63 25.75 17.47
CA PRO A 59 -7.80 26.51 17.89
C PRO A 59 -9.00 26.02 17.09
N ALA A 60 -10.00 25.49 17.79
CA ALA A 60 -11.20 24.87 17.21
C ALA A 60 -12.24 25.90 16.74
N ASP A 61 -11.82 27.11 16.37
CA ASP A 61 -12.71 28.18 15.98
C ASP A 61 -12.28 28.74 14.62
N ALA A 62 -13.23 28.65 13.67
CA ALA A 62 -13.22 29.12 12.26
C ALA A 62 -12.79 28.16 11.13
N ALA A 63 -12.67 26.85 11.37
CA ALA A 63 -12.66 25.86 10.28
C ALA A 63 -14.06 25.26 10.10
N LYS A 64 -14.62 25.34 8.88
CA LYS A 64 -15.86 24.65 8.51
C LYS A 64 -15.79 23.18 8.98
N GLU A 65 -16.82 22.69 9.66
CA GLU A 65 -16.91 21.26 9.98
C GLU A 65 -16.95 20.46 8.67
N VAL A 66 -16.06 19.49 8.53
CA VAL A 66 -16.04 18.59 7.38
C VAL A 66 -16.96 17.42 7.68
N SER A 67 -17.92 17.16 6.79
CA SER A 67 -18.84 16.04 6.90
C SER A 67 -18.35 14.83 6.10
N LEU A 68 -18.90 13.65 6.42
CA LEU A 68 -18.70 12.45 5.58
C LEU A 68 -19.25 12.63 4.17
N ASP A 69 -20.29 13.45 4.00
CA ASP A 69 -20.89 13.72 2.69
C ASP A 69 -19.97 14.57 1.79
N ASP A 70 -19.21 15.51 2.36
CA ASP A 70 -18.17 16.26 1.64
C ASP A 70 -17.10 15.30 1.08
N ILE A 71 -16.62 14.37 1.92
CA ILE A 71 -15.64 13.34 1.54
C ILE A 71 -16.21 12.43 0.45
N LYS A 72 -17.43 11.93 0.65
CA LYS A 72 -18.11 11.06 -0.30
C LYS A 72 -18.28 11.73 -1.67
N THR A 73 -18.73 12.98 -1.68
CA THR A 73 -18.91 13.76 -2.91
C THR A 73 -17.60 13.94 -3.67
N ALA A 74 -16.51 14.23 -2.97
CA ALA A 74 -15.19 14.35 -3.60
C ALA A 74 -14.70 13.01 -4.17
N LYS A 75 -14.90 11.90 -3.44
CA LYS A 75 -14.59 10.54 -3.91
C LYS A 75 -15.42 10.16 -5.14
N ASP A 76 -16.71 10.44 -5.16
CA ASP A 76 -17.59 10.14 -6.30
C ASP A 76 -17.15 10.90 -7.55
N LYS A 77 -16.73 12.17 -7.40
CA LYS A 77 -16.13 12.96 -8.50
C LYS A 77 -14.84 12.33 -9.02
N LEU A 78 -13.94 11.93 -8.12
CA LEU A 78 -12.68 11.28 -8.50
C LEU A 78 -12.95 9.95 -9.23
N ASN A 79 -13.81 9.11 -8.66
CA ASN A 79 -14.18 7.81 -9.24
C ASN A 79 -14.81 7.96 -10.63
N SER A 80 -15.66 8.98 -10.81
CA SER A 80 -16.25 9.28 -12.12
C SER A 80 -15.19 9.76 -13.13
N LEU A 81 -14.27 10.63 -12.71
CA LEU A 81 -13.18 11.13 -13.55
C LEU A 81 -12.27 9.99 -14.05
N ILE A 82 -12.01 8.99 -13.22
CA ILE A 82 -11.08 7.88 -13.52
C ILE A 82 -11.79 6.58 -13.97
N ALA A 83 -13.10 6.63 -14.22
CA ALA A 83 -13.90 5.44 -14.52
C ALA A 83 -13.44 4.75 -15.81
N ASP A 84 -13.11 5.56 -16.82
CA ASP A 84 -12.54 5.05 -18.07
C ASP A 84 -11.05 4.76 -17.86
N LYS A 85 -10.68 3.48 -17.99
CA LYS A 85 -9.31 2.98 -17.84
C LYS A 85 -8.67 2.60 -19.17
N GLN A 86 -9.24 2.99 -20.31
CA GLN A 86 -8.71 2.63 -21.62
C GLN A 86 -7.29 3.16 -21.81
N CYS A 87 -6.42 2.33 -22.39
CA CYS A 87 -5.04 2.65 -22.67
C CYS A 87 -4.57 1.99 -23.96
N SER A 88 -3.59 2.60 -24.62
CA SER A 88 -2.82 2.03 -25.72
C SER A 88 -1.40 1.63 -25.31
N THR A 89 -0.86 2.24 -24.24
CA THR A 89 0.47 1.93 -23.73
C THR A 89 0.50 1.97 -22.20
N SER A 90 1.38 1.19 -21.57
CA SER A 90 1.50 1.14 -20.11
C SER A 90 1.95 2.46 -19.49
N SER A 91 2.60 3.36 -20.24
CA SER A 91 3.02 4.67 -19.72
C SER A 91 1.85 5.59 -19.38
N GLN A 92 0.67 5.34 -19.96
CA GLN A 92 -0.57 6.05 -19.67
C GLN A 92 -1.22 5.59 -18.35
N CYS A 93 -0.89 4.38 -17.88
CA CYS A 93 -1.42 3.86 -16.63
C CYS A 93 -0.64 4.45 -15.46
N LYS A 94 -1.34 5.22 -14.62
CA LYS A 94 -0.75 5.92 -13.49
C LYS A 94 -1.42 5.50 -12.20
N VAL A 95 -0.63 5.62 -11.13
CA VAL A 95 -1.06 5.41 -9.76
C VAL A 95 -1.06 6.76 -9.06
N ASN A 96 -2.10 7.05 -8.28
CA ASN A 96 -2.11 8.21 -7.39
C ASN A 96 -2.53 7.82 -5.99
N ALA A 97 -1.82 8.34 -4.98
CA ALA A 97 -2.23 8.22 -3.58
C ALA A 97 -3.47 9.08 -3.35
N VAL A 98 -4.42 8.60 -2.54
CA VAL A 98 -5.62 9.36 -2.18
C VAL A 98 -6.01 9.13 -0.73
N GLY A 99 -6.55 10.18 -0.11
CA GLY A 99 -7.10 10.14 1.23
C GLY A 99 -6.05 10.16 2.33
N SER A 100 -6.51 10.01 3.57
CA SER A 100 -5.71 10.11 4.78
C SER A 100 -6.23 9.18 5.86
N ARG A 101 -5.37 8.26 6.34
CA ARG A 101 -5.63 7.46 7.53
C ARG A 101 -5.27 8.26 8.78
N ALA A 102 -5.94 8.00 9.90
CA ALA A 102 -5.68 8.72 11.16
C ALA A 102 -4.23 8.55 11.67
N CYS A 103 -3.60 7.40 11.41
CA CYS A 103 -2.18 7.15 11.70
C CYS A 103 -1.20 7.78 10.68
N GLY A 104 -1.70 8.53 9.69
CA GLY A 104 -0.94 9.05 8.56
C GLY A 104 -0.91 8.11 7.35
N GLY A 105 -0.42 8.66 6.22
CA GLY A 105 -0.40 7.98 4.92
C GLY A 105 -1.75 7.97 4.19
N PRO A 106 -1.76 7.59 2.91
CA PRO A 106 -2.99 7.53 2.13
C PRO A 106 -3.92 6.42 2.63
N SER A 107 -5.22 6.60 2.40
CA SER A 107 -6.22 5.56 2.65
C SER A 107 -6.34 4.58 1.48
N ASP A 108 -5.96 4.98 0.26
CA ASP A 108 -5.91 4.11 -0.91
C ASP A 108 -4.91 4.60 -1.99
N TYR A 109 -4.63 3.75 -2.96
CA TYR A 109 -3.99 4.07 -4.23
C TYR A 109 -4.94 3.76 -5.40
N ILE A 110 -5.30 4.80 -6.15
CA ILE A 110 -6.11 4.67 -7.36
C ILE A 110 -5.24 4.38 -8.58
N VAL A 111 -5.80 3.66 -9.55
CA VAL A 111 -5.22 3.44 -10.87
C VAL A 111 -6.12 4.03 -11.92
N TYR A 112 -5.54 4.85 -12.79
CA TYR A 112 -6.25 5.56 -13.84
C TYR A 112 -5.42 5.60 -15.14
N SER A 113 -6.07 5.94 -16.24
CA SER A 113 -5.41 6.19 -17.52
C SER A 113 -5.30 7.69 -17.78
N THR A 114 -4.12 8.17 -18.16
CA THR A 114 -3.95 9.56 -18.61
C THR A 114 -4.54 9.81 -20.00
N GLN A 115 -4.99 8.76 -20.69
CA GLN A 115 -5.71 8.90 -21.96
C GLN A 115 -7.11 9.50 -21.76
N SER A 116 -7.78 9.14 -20.67
CA SER A 116 -9.15 9.55 -20.35
C SER A 116 -9.20 10.61 -19.22
N ALA A 117 -8.26 10.57 -18.28
CA ALA A 117 -8.27 11.42 -17.09
C ALA A 117 -6.98 12.26 -16.98
N PRO A 118 -7.05 13.59 -17.10
CA PRO A 118 -5.88 14.46 -16.98
C PRO A 118 -5.25 14.38 -15.59
N GLN A 119 -3.95 14.07 -15.52
CA GLN A 119 -3.21 13.89 -14.26
C GLN A 119 -3.38 15.06 -13.27
N LYS A 120 -3.40 16.31 -13.76
CA LYS A 120 -3.58 17.49 -12.90
C LYS A 120 -4.95 17.49 -12.19
N GLN A 121 -6.02 17.06 -12.86
CA GLN A 121 -7.36 17.00 -12.27
C GLN A 121 -7.45 15.86 -11.26
N VAL A 122 -6.87 14.71 -11.59
CA VAL A 122 -6.79 13.54 -10.68
C VAL A 122 -6.04 13.90 -9.40
N SER A 123 -4.87 14.55 -9.51
CA SER A 123 -4.10 15.01 -8.35
C SER A 123 -4.90 15.98 -7.50
N ALA A 124 -5.49 17.02 -8.11
CA ALA A 124 -6.24 18.03 -7.38
C ALA A 124 -7.43 17.45 -6.59
N LEU A 125 -8.18 16.52 -7.19
CA LEU A 125 -9.27 15.82 -6.49
C LEU A 125 -8.74 14.89 -5.39
N SER A 126 -7.62 14.21 -5.63
CA SER A 126 -7.00 13.35 -4.61
C SER A 126 -6.52 14.16 -3.42
N ASP A 127 -5.86 15.30 -3.65
CA ASP A 127 -5.41 16.23 -2.60
C ASP A 127 -6.59 16.79 -1.80
N THR A 128 -7.69 17.10 -2.50
CA THR A 128 -8.94 17.53 -1.85
C THR A 128 -9.49 16.46 -0.90
N ILE A 129 -9.55 15.20 -1.35
CA ILE A 129 -10.00 14.07 -0.51
C ILE A 129 -9.05 13.89 0.68
N THR A 130 -7.74 13.92 0.45
CA THR A 130 -6.72 13.82 1.50
C THR A 130 -6.91 14.90 2.57
N GLN A 131 -7.15 16.15 2.16
CA GLN A 131 -7.39 17.25 3.10
C GLN A 131 -8.69 17.07 3.87
N LEU A 132 -9.78 16.67 3.21
CA LEU A 132 -11.07 16.43 3.85
C LEU A 132 -10.99 15.30 4.88
N GLU A 133 -10.38 14.16 4.51
CA GLU A 133 -10.19 13.04 5.44
C GLU A 133 -9.27 13.41 6.60
N SER A 134 -8.15 14.10 6.34
CA SER A 134 -7.25 14.56 7.39
C SER A 134 -7.94 15.51 8.37
N THR A 135 -8.77 16.42 7.86
CA THR A 135 -9.52 17.38 8.67
C THR A 135 -10.59 16.67 9.50
N TYR A 136 -11.34 15.76 8.89
CA TYR A 136 -12.34 14.93 9.57
C TYR A 136 -11.70 14.09 10.68
N ASN A 137 -10.58 13.43 10.39
CA ASN A 137 -9.84 12.63 11.37
C ASN A 137 -9.44 13.47 12.59
N ALA A 138 -8.93 14.68 12.37
CA ALA A 138 -8.55 15.60 13.44
C ALA A 138 -9.77 16.10 14.23
N GLN A 139 -10.85 16.51 13.55
CA GLN A 139 -12.08 17.02 14.18
C GLN A 139 -12.79 15.95 15.03
N LYS A 140 -12.74 14.69 14.61
CA LYS A 140 -13.43 13.58 15.30
C LYS A 140 -12.53 12.76 16.22
N GLY A 141 -11.24 13.12 16.35
CA GLY A 141 -10.28 12.38 17.18
C GLY A 141 -10.14 10.91 16.75
N MET A 142 -10.18 10.66 15.43
CA MET A 142 -10.14 9.31 14.88
C MET A 142 -8.80 8.64 15.20
N MET A 143 -8.84 7.32 15.41
CA MET A 143 -7.66 6.49 15.61
C MET A 143 -7.69 5.32 14.61
N SER A 144 -6.53 4.94 14.08
CA SER A 144 -6.39 3.78 13.20
C SER A 144 -5.11 3.02 13.52
N ILE A 145 -5.02 1.76 13.09
CA ILE A 145 -3.76 1.03 13.10
C ILE A 145 -2.76 1.67 12.13
N CYS A 146 -1.49 1.72 12.53
CA CYS A 146 -0.37 2.15 11.69
C CYS A 146 0.00 1.04 10.71
N GLN A 147 -0.43 1.18 9.46
CA GLN A 147 -0.10 0.25 8.39
C GLN A 147 0.44 1.03 7.19
N HIS A 148 1.61 0.63 6.70
CA HIS A 148 2.14 1.15 5.46
C HIS A 148 1.42 0.50 4.28
N LEU A 149 0.83 1.33 3.41
CA LEU A 149 0.28 0.88 2.13
C LEU A 149 1.32 1.10 1.04
N THR A 150 1.71 0.03 0.36
CA THR A 150 2.63 0.12 -0.78
C THR A 150 1.85 0.47 -2.05
N ALA A 151 2.35 1.43 -2.81
CA ALA A 151 1.78 1.75 -4.12
C ALA A 151 1.88 0.51 -5.05
N PRO A 152 0.79 0.10 -5.72
CA PRO A 152 0.86 -0.99 -6.68
C PRO A 152 1.65 -0.58 -7.93
N SER A 153 2.17 -1.54 -8.68
CA SER A 153 2.57 -1.29 -10.08
C SER A 153 1.35 -1.41 -11.00
N THR A 154 1.45 -0.83 -12.19
CA THR A 154 0.35 -0.82 -13.18
C THR A 154 0.84 -1.14 -14.58
N GLN A 155 -0.04 -1.75 -15.37
CA GLN A 155 0.22 -2.04 -16.77
C GLN A 155 -1.04 -1.84 -17.62
N CYS A 156 -0.85 -1.59 -18.91
CA CYS A 156 -1.92 -1.67 -19.89
C CYS A 156 -2.08 -3.13 -20.34
N VAL A 157 -3.17 -3.78 -19.95
CA VAL A 157 -3.49 -5.17 -20.30
C VAL A 157 -4.85 -5.16 -20.98
N GLU A 158 -4.94 -5.74 -22.18
CA GLU A 158 -6.17 -5.77 -22.99
C GLU A 158 -6.81 -4.38 -23.16
N ASN A 159 -5.97 -3.37 -23.41
CA ASN A 159 -6.35 -1.96 -23.55
C ASN A 159 -6.96 -1.35 -22.29
N LYS A 160 -6.75 -1.93 -21.10
CA LYS A 160 -7.20 -1.39 -19.81
C LYS A 160 -6.05 -1.26 -18.82
N CYS A 161 -6.03 -0.16 -18.08
CA CYS A 161 -5.10 0.02 -16.97
C CYS A 161 -5.50 -0.85 -15.78
N VAL A 162 -4.64 -1.78 -15.41
CA VAL A 162 -4.83 -2.72 -14.30
C VAL A 162 -3.72 -2.58 -13.25
N LYS A 163 -4.03 -2.94 -12.00
CA LYS A 163 -3.03 -3.17 -10.95
C LYS A 163 -2.31 -4.49 -11.25
N LEU A 164 -1.00 -4.56 -11.01
CA LEU A 164 -0.25 -5.79 -11.08
C LEU A 164 -0.19 -6.43 -9.68
N GLU A 165 -0.79 -7.61 -9.55
CA GLU A 165 -0.74 -8.40 -8.32
C GLU A 165 0.72 -8.71 -7.93
N GLY A 166 1.02 -8.70 -6.63
CA GLY A 166 2.37 -8.99 -6.11
C GLY A 166 3.35 -7.82 -6.12
N SER A 167 3.02 -6.68 -6.73
CA SER A 167 3.89 -5.49 -6.72
C SER A 167 4.01 -4.80 -5.36
N ALA A 168 3.12 -5.15 -4.42
CA ALA A 168 3.04 -4.58 -3.08
C ALA A 168 3.62 -5.50 -1.99
N VAL A 169 4.24 -6.63 -2.35
CA VAL A 169 4.82 -7.55 -1.35
C VAL A 169 6.04 -6.88 -0.74
N SER A 170 5.89 -6.45 0.51
CA SER A 170 6.99 -6.04 1.36
C SER A 170 7.95 -7.22 1.50
N VAL A 171 9.13 -7.12 0.87
CA VAL A 171 10.23 -8.07 1.08
C VAL A 171 10.98 -7.64 2.34
N PHE A 172 10.31 -7.76 3.48
CA PHE A 172 10.88 -7.56 4.81
C PHE A 172 10.23 -8.54 5.77
#